data_AF-U2XX79-F1
#
_entry.id   AF-U2XX79-F1
#
_cell.length_a   1.000
_cell.length_b   1.000
_cell.length_c   1.000
_cell.angle_alpha   90.00
_cell.angle_beta   90.00
_cell.angle_gamma   90.00
#
_symmetry.space_group_name_H-M   'P 1'
#
loop_
_entity.id
_entity.type
_entity.pdbx_description
1 polymer ?
#
loop_
_entity_poly.entity_id
_entity_poly.type
_entity_poly.pdbx_seq_one_letter_code
_entity_poly.pdbx_strand_id
1 'polypeptide(L)'
;MVKRKYRRVKPTPNCKPQGYQLSLIALVVTTILTALIIFISQTVTILTKYFFTHLLYMIIIDLINLLLLLYFWYQREEVSTISIPSMYSDADRLSKRLKQLFNSKQIIDVLKLSNNTRYGNEMPEIHVWIDDNLSEGYIAIENIANWERADREKFEQRVSGILAGKHQRFAIVNSELTAGDSYILFYFEDTLTSQRLHVKDNTESLKEFISDNKHAIRLSKDLIWYSDITPMMSIIARTRAGKSVLAGRYHG
;
A
#
# COMPACT_ATOMS: atom_id res chain seq x y z
N MET A 1 -3.59 3.43 22.10
CA MET A 1 -3.34 4.76 21.53
C MET A 1 -2.84 4.57 20.11
N VAL A 2 -3.69 4.77 19.09
CA VAL A 2 -3.32 4.58 17.69
C VAL A 2 -2.25 5.62 17.35
N LYS A 3 -1.07 5.15 16.93
CA LYS A 3 0.03 6.02 16.54
C LYS A 3 -0.39 6.77 15.27
N ARG A 4 -0.77 8.04 15.40
CA ARG A 4 -1.15 8.89 14.27
C ARG A 4 -0.03 8.89 13.24
N LYS A 5 -0.37 8.51 12.02
CA LYS A 5 0.56 8.51 10.89
C LYS A 5 0.07 9.54 9.88
N TYR A 6 0.94 10.49 9.56
CA TYR A 6 0.61 11.54 8.61
C TYR A 6 0.96 11.13 7.19
N ARG A 7 0.15 11.59 6.24
CA ARG A 7 0.35 11.33 4.82
C ARG A 7 1.69 11.91 4.35
N ARG A 8 2.35 11.14 3.49
CA ARG A 8 3.61 11.53 2.85
C ARG A 8 3.30 12.21 1.53
N VAL A 9 3.91 13.36 1.30
CA VAL A 9 3.87 14.07 0.02
C VAL A 9 5.25 13.99 -0.64
N LYS A 10 5.30 13.60 -1.90
CA LYS A 10 6.52 13.62 -2.70
C LYS A 10 6.57 14.93 -3.52
N PRO A 11 7.59 15.77 -3.31
CA PRO A 11 7.67 17.07 -3.99
C PRO A 11 7.84 16.89 -5.50
N THR A 12 7.30 17.85 -6.26
CA THR A 12 7.48 18.02 -7.70
C THR A 12 8.23 19.33 -7.97
N PRO A 13 8.83 19.54 -9.15
CA PRO A 13 9.69 20.72 -9.39
C PRO A 13 9.05 22.08 -9.08
N ASN A 14 7.72 22.20 -9.22
CA ASN A 14 6.97 23.45 -9.00
C ASN A 14 6.09 23.42 -7.74
N CYS A 15 6.37 22.52 -6.78
CA CYS A 15 5.54 22.40 -5.58
C CYS A 15 5.81 23.50 -4.54
N LYS A 16 4.77 23.90 -3.82
CA LYS A 16 4.89 24.79 -2.65
C LYS A 16 5.23 23.95 -1.40
N PRO A 17 6.02 24.48 -0.46
CA PRO A 17 6.20 23.84 0.84
C PRO A 17 4.89 23.85 1.65
N GLN A 18 4.71 22.84 2.49
CA GLN A 18 3.58 22.76 3.42
C GLN A 18 3.77 23.73 4.60
N GLY A 19 2.69 24.12 5.27
CA GLY A 19 2.72 25.11 6.36
C GLY A 19 3.73 24.76 7.46
N TYR A 20 3.78 23.49 7.89
CA TYR A 20 4.76 23.06 8.90
C TYR A 20 6.20 23.13 8.39
N GLN A 21 6.44 22.94 7.08
CA GLN A 21 7.78 23.07 6.50
C GLN A 21 8.21 24.53 6.47
N LEU A 22 7.29 25.45 6.11
CA LEU A 22 7.54 26.89 6.16
C LEU A 22 7.84 27.36 7.59
N SER A 23 7.02 26.96 8.56
CA SER A 23 7.25 27.31 9.97
C SER A 23 8.55 26.72 10.51
N LEU A 24 8.93 25.50 10.08
CA LEU A 24 10.21 24.90 10.45
C LEU A 24 11.39 25.69 9.86
N ILE A 25 11.34 26.05 8.58
CA ILE A 25 12.38 26.85 7.93
C ILE A 25 12.51 28.20 8.63
N ALA A 26 11.38 28.88 8.90
CA ALA A 26 11.36 30.14 9.62
C ALA A 26 11.99 30.00 11.02
N LEU A 27 11.61 28.97 11.78
CA LEU A 27 12.17 28.69 13.10
C LEU A 27 13.68 28.44 13.05
N VAL A 28 14.18 27.67 12.08
CA VAL A 28 15.63 27.41 11.93
C VAL A 28 16.38 28.70 11.60
N VAL A 29 15.85 29.53 10.70
CA VAL A 29 16.48 30.81 10.35
C VAL A 29 16.50 31.77 11.54
N THR A 30 15.39 31.90 12.26
CA THR A 30 15.29 32.82 13.40
C THR A 30 16.14 32.34 14.58
N THR A 31 16.17 31.03 14.86
CA THR A 31 17.04 30.48 15.93
C THR A 31 18.53 30.67 15.63
N ILE A 32 18.97 30.54 14.37
CA ILE A 32 20.36 30.85 13.99
C ILE A 32 20.68 32.33 14.21
N LEU A 33 19.77 33.24 13.84
CA LEU A 33 19.94 34.67 14.07
C LEU A 33 19.96 35.01 15.56
N THR A 34 19.09 34.40 16.37
CA THR A 34 19.08 34.53 17.83
C THR A 34 20.42 34.10 18.42
N ALA A 35 20.96 32.96 17.99
CA ALA A 35 22.27 32.46 18.43
C ALA A 35 23.41 33.41 18.04
N LEU A 36 23.36 33.99 16.84
CA LEU A 36 24.35 34.98 16.38
C LEU A 36 24.32 36.25 17.24
N ILE A 37 23.14 36.76 17.58
CA ILE A 37 22.98 37.93 18.47
C ILE A 37 23.57 37.63 19.85
N ILE A 38 23.30 36.45 20.41
CA ILE A 38 23.87 36.02 21.69
C ILE A 38 25.40 36.00 21.60
N PHE A 39 25.96 35.38 20.56
CA PHE A 39 27.41 35.28 20.36
C PHE A 39 28.09 36.66 20.25
N ILE A 40 27.52 37.57 19.47
CA ILE A 40 28.05 38.94 19.33
C ILE A 40 27.94 39.70 20.65
N SER A 41 26.83 39.54 21.38
CA SER A 41 26.66 40.20 22.67
C SER A 41 27.69 39.73 23.70
N GLN A 42 28.06 38.46 23.70
CA GLN A 42 29.08 37.93 24.61
C GLN A 42 30.51 38.37 24.26
N THR A 43 30.79 38.58 22.96
CA THR A 43 32.13 38.97 22.49
C THR A 43 32.38 40.48 22.58
N VAL A 44 31.35 41.30 22.32
CA VAL A 44 31.48 42.77 22.35
C VAL A 44 30.59 43.37 23.43
N THR A 45 31.17 43.55 24.61
CA THR A 45 30.47 44.01 25.82
C THR A 45 29.76 45.36 25.66
N ILE A 46 30.27 46.27 24.82
CA ILE A 46 29.63 47.58 24.55
C ILE A 46 28.27 47.41 23.84
N LEU A 47 28.14 46.41 22.96
CA LEU A 47 26.92 46.19 22.17
C LEU A 47 25.83 45.41 22.93
N THR A 48 26.17 44.78 24.07
CA THR A 48 25.21 44.00 24.88
C THR A 48 23.94 44.77 25.20
N LYS A 49 24.08 46.01 25.65
CA LYS A 49 22.95 46.86 26.06
C LYS A 49 22.04 47.23 24.89
N TYR A 50 22.59 47.35 23.69
CA TYR A 50 21.84 47.66 22.47
C TYR A 50 21.10 46.43 21.91
N PHE A 51 21.67 45.24 22.08
CA PHE A 51 21.07 44.00 21.58
C PHE A 51 20.03 43.37 22.50
N PHE A 52 19.95 43.77 23.79
CA PHE A 52 19.01 43.15 24.74
C PHE A 52 17.54 43.19 24.27
N THR A 53 17.09 44.34 23.74
CA THR A 53 15.72 44.48 23.21
C THR A 53 15.50 43.62 21.97
N HIS A 54 16.49 43.56 21.07
CA HIS A 54 16.43 42.79 19.83
C HIS A 54 16.41 41.29 20.13
N LEU A 55 17.18 40.85 21.13
CA LEU A 55 17.18 39.48 21.61
C LEU A 55 15.80 39.06 22.13
N LEU A 56 15.13 39.92 22.91
CA LEU A 56 13.79 39.65 23.41
C LEU A 56 12.77 39.51 22.26
N TYR A 57 12.82 40.39 21.25
CA TYR A 57 11.97 40.28 20.06
C TYR A 57 12.22 38.96 19.31
N MET A 58 13.48 38.55 19.12
CA MET A 58 13.82 37.32 18.43
C MET A 58 13.32 36.08 19.18
N ILE A 59 13.44 36.05 20.51
CA ILE A 59 12.89 34.96 21.34
C ILE A 59 11.37 34.86 21.20
N ILE A 60 10.66 36.00 21.16
CA ILE A 60 9.21 36.02 20.95
C ILE A 60 8.85 35.48 19.56
N ILE A 61 9.61 35.87 18.53
CA ILE A 61 9.41 35.38 17.15
C ILE A 61 9.66 33.86 17.09
N ASP A 62 10.71 33.36 17.73
CA ASP A 62 11.00 31.93 17.82
C ASP A 62 9.84 31.16 18.49
N LEU A 63 9.28 31.72 19.57
CA LEU A 63 8.11 31.15 20.24
C LEU A 63 6.88 31.11 19.32
N ILE A 64 6.61 32.19 18.58
CA ILE A 64 5.50 32.25 17.61
C ILE A 64 5.70 31.20 16.50
N ASN A 65 6.91 31.12 15.93
CA ASN A 65 7.24 30.13 14.89
C ASN A 65 7.09 28.70 15.40
N LEU A 66 7.46 28.44 16.65
CA LEU A 66 7.26 27.13 17.30
C LEU A 66 5.77 26.80 17.45
N LEU A 67 4.95 27.74 17.91
CA LEU A 67 3.50 27.55 18.03
C LEU A 67 2.85 27.30 16.67
N LEU A 68 3.22 28.05 15.63
CA LEU A 68 2.76 27.84 14.26
C LEU A 68 3.21 26.47 13.71
N LEU A 69 4.45 26.06 14.00
CA LEU A 69 4.94 24.74 13.61
C LEU A 69 4.08 23.65 14.23
N LEU A 70 3.80 23.72 15.53
CA LEU A 70 2.95 22.75 16.23
C LEU A 70 1.52 22.73 15.67
N TYR A 71 0.95 23.90 15.41
CA TYR A 71 -0.37 24.04 14.82
C TYR A 71 -0.46 23.40 13.43
N PHE A 72 0.43 23.79 12.50
CA PHE A 72 0.44 23.20 11.16
C PHE A 72 0.84 21.74 11.14
N TRP A 73 1.64 21.28 12.13
CA TRP A 73 1.96 19.87 12.29
C TRP A 73 0.71 19.05 12.66
N TYR A 74 -0.14 19.59 13.55
CA TYR A 74 -1.38 18.93 13.97
C TYR A 74 -2.43 18.90 12.84
N GLN A 75 -2.40 19.87 11.93
CA GLN A 75 -3.31 19.92 10.77
C GLN A 75 -2.90 19.04 9.59
N ARG A 76 -1.81 18.29 9.72
CA ARG A 76 -1.38 17.39 8.64
C ARG A 76 -2.44 16.32 8.42
N GLU A 77 -2.70 16.02 7.16
CA GLU A 77 -3.61 14.95 6.78
C GLU A 77 -3.11 13.61 7.32
N GLU A 78 -3.98 12.89 8.01
CA GLU A 78 -3.71 11.56 8.54
C GLU A 78 -3.99 10.51 7.45
N VAL A 79 -3.21 9.43 7.45
CA VAL A 79 -3.52 8.29 6.57
C VAL A 79 -4.71 7.52 7.13
N SER A 80 -5.47 6.91 6.24
CA SER A 80 -6.50 5.95 6.62
C SER A 80 -5.89 4.83 7.47
N THR A 81 -6.69 4.21 8.33
CA THR A 81 -6.21 3.11 9.20
C THR A 81 -6.81 1.79 8.74
N ILE A 82 -5.99 0.75 8.73
CA ILE A 82 -6.42 -0.63 8.47
C ILE A 82 -5.83 -1.56 9.53
N SER A 83 -6.65 -2.44 10.09
CA SER A 83 -6.20 -3.48 11.00
C SER A 83 -5.57 -4.61 10.21
N ILE A 84 -4.31 -4.91 10.49
CA ILE A 84 -3.57 -5.98 9.82
C ILE A 84 -3.29 -7.08 10.83
N PRO A 85 -3.57 -8.35 10.51
CA PRO A 85 -3.23 -9.45 11.39
C PRO A 85 -1.72 -9.51 11.65
N SER A 86 -1.34 -10.07 12.80
CA SER A 86 0.06 -10.38 13.08
C SER A 86 0.61 -11.40 12.09
N MET A 87 1.90 -11.31 11.79
CA MET A 87 2.62 -12.23 10.90
C MET A 87 3.79 -12.87 11.64
N TYR A 88 4.14 -14.11 11.29
CA TYR A 88 5.40 -14.73 11.73
C TYR A 88 6.61 -14.05 11.06
N SER A 89 7.81 -14.32 11.57
CA SER A 89 9.05 -13.66 11.14
C SER A 89 9.33 -13.77 9.64
N ASP A 90 9.08 -14.94 9.04
CA ASP A 90 9.33 -15.17 7.62
C ASP A 90 8.30 -14.47 6.73
N ALA A 91 7.03 -14.51 7.13
CA ALA A 91 5.95 -13.77 6.48
C ALA A 91 6.19 -12.25 6.57
N ASP A 92 6.61 -11.73 7.72
CA ASP A 92 6.95 -10.31 7.90
C ASP A 92 8.18 -9.89 7.09
N ARG A 93 9.20 -10.76 6.98
CA ARG A 93 10.36 -10.49 6.12
C ARG A 93 9.96 -10.40 4.65
N LEU A 94 9.10 -11.32 4.19
CA LEU A 94 8.61 -11.32 2.81
C LEU A 94 7.67 -10.13 2.56
N SER A 95 6.81 -9.77 3.51
CA SER A 95 5.89 -8.63 3.39
C SER A 95 6.67 -7.32 3.20
N LYS A 96 7.76 -7.12 3.94
CA LYS A 96 8.66 -5.97 3.79
C LYS A 96 9.31 -5.92 2.40
N ARG A 97 9.73 -7.07 1.86
CA ARG A 97 10.30 -7.16 0.51
C ARG A 97 9.27 -6.83 -0.58
N LEU A 98 8.06 -7.38 -0.47
CA LEU A 98 6.97 -7.07 -1.41
C LEU A 98 6.56 -5.60 -1.32
N LYS A 99 6.46 -5.03 -0.11
CA LYS A 99 6.15 -3.61 0.10
C LYS A 99 7.17 -2.68 -0.58
N GLN A 100 8.46 -3.04 -0.60
CA GLN A 100 9.51 -2.25 -1.25
C GLN A 100 9.36 -2.16 -2.78
N LEU A 101 8.64 -3.09 -3.41
CA LEU A 101 8.38 -3.03 -4.86
C LEU A 101 7.53 -1.81 -5.22
N PHE A 102 6.65 -1.39 -4.32
CA PHE A 102 5.76 -0.24 -4.48
C PHE A 102 6.46 1.07 -4.13
N ASN A 103 7.55 1.36 -4.83
CA ASN A 103 8.23 2.64 -4.70
C ASN A 103 7.41 3.77 -5.35
N SER A 104 7.81 5.02 -5.10
CA SER A 104 7.07 6.19 -5.60
C SER A 104 6.90 6.22 -7.12
N LYS A 105 7.85 5.70 -7.90
CA LYS A 105 7.73 5.64 -9.36
C LYS A 105 6.59 4.70 -9.75
N GLN A 106 6.55 3.52 -9.14
CA GLN A 106 5.48 2.56 -9.38
C GLN A 106 4.10 3.11 -8.98
N ILE A 107 4.01 3.78 -7.83
CA ILE A 107 2.76 4.38 -7.35
C ILE A 107 2.26 5.50 -8.26
N ILE A 108 3.15 6.42 -8.67
CA ILE A 108 2.78 7.62 -9.44
C ILE A 108 2.55 7.26 -10.92
N ASP A 109 3.51 6.58 -11.55
CA ASP A 109 3.55 6.47 -13.01
C ASP A 109 2.77 5.25 -13.51
N VAL A 110 2.93 4.11 -12.83
CA VAL A 110 2.33 2.83 -13.24
C VAL A 110 0.93 2.69 -12.67
N LEU A 111 0.81 2.77 -11.36
CA LEU A 111 -0.46 2.60 -10.65
C LEU A 111 -1.35 3.84 -10.76
N LYS A 112 -0.77 5.05 -10.83
CA LYS A 112 -1.53 6.32 -10.83
C LYS A 112 -2.49 6.44 -9.64
N LEU A 113 -2.07 5.96 -8.47
CA LEU A 113 -2.84 6.05 -7.22
C LEU A 113 -2.43 7.21 -6.33
N SER A 114 -1.57 8.11 -6.83
CA SER A 114 -1.23 9.34 -6.13
C SER A 114 -2.11 10.49 -6.59
N ASN A 115 -2.61 11.29 -5.67
CA ASN A 115 -3.23 12.57 -6.00
C ASN A 115 -2.16 13.64 -6.18
N ASN A 116 -2.24 14.39 -7.28
CA ASN A 116 -1.38 15.54 -7.49
C ASN A 116 -1.99 16.77 -6.82
N THR A 117 -1.21 17.45 -5.97
CA THR A 117 -1.62 18.65 -5.24
C THR A 117 -0.65 19.80 -5.44
N ARG A 118 -1.00 20.99 -4.94
CA ARG A 118 -0.08 22.14 -4.91
C ARG A 118 1.22 21.90 -4.13
N TYR A 119 1.23 20.88 -3.26
CA TYR A 119 2.37 20.49 -2.44
C TYR A 119 3.20 19.35 -3.07
N GLY A 120 2.73 18.76 -4.17
CA GLY A 120 3.32 17.59 -4.82
C GLY A 120 2.37 16.39 -4.84
N ASN A 121 2.91 15.20 -5.04
CA ASN A 121 2.14 13.97 -5.15
C ASN A 121 1.90 13.35 -3.77
N GLU A 122 0.64 13.25 -3.36
CA GLU A 122 0.22 12.51 -2.17
C GLU A 122 0.41 11.02 -2.37
N MET A 123 1.12 10.39 -1.42
CA MET A 123 1.44 8.97 -1.48
C MET A 123 0.42 8.19 -0.64
N PRO A 124 -0.25 7.17 -1.21
CA PRO A 124 -1.10 6.28 -0.45
C PRO A 124 -0.26 5.48 0.53
N GLU A 125 -0.85 5.14 1.68
CA GLU A 125 -0.27 4.15 2.56
C GLU A 125 -0.44 2.74 1.97
N ILE A 126 0.62 1.94 2.05
CA ILE A 126 0.63 0.57 1.52
C ILE A 126 0.98 -0.38 2.63
N HIS A 127 0.22 -1.45 2.73
CA HIS A 127 0.53 -2.57 3.60
C HIS A 127 0.52 -3.88 2.84
N VAL A 128 1.29 -4.84 3.33
CA VAL A 128 1.33 -6.18 2.79
C VAL A 128 1.15 -7.13 3.96
N TRP A 129 0.21 -8.05 3.81
CA TRP A 129 0.03 -9.18 4.71
C TRP A 129 0.25 -10.46 3.92
N ILE A 130 0.85 -11.44 4.58
CA ILE A 130 1.18 -12.74 3.99
C ILE A 130 0.74 -13.80 4.99
N ASP A 131 0.08 -14.82 4.47
CA ASP A 131 -0.28 -16.01 5.24
C ASP A 131 0.98 -16.77 5.69
N ASP A 132 0.85 -17.55 6.75
CA ASP A 132 1.96 -18.28 7.36
C ASP A 132 2.57 -19.32 6.42
N ASN A 133 1.79 -19.81 5.46
CA ASN A 133 2.26 -20.74 4.43
C ASN A 133 3.11 -20.06 3.34
N LEU A 134 3.25 -18.73 3.37
CA LEU A 134 4.03 -17.90 2.42
C LEU A 134 3.59 -18.00 0.95
N SER A 135 2.45 -18.65 0.70
CA SER A 135 1.90 -18.91 -0.64
C SER A 135 0.79 -17.94 -1.02
N GLU A 136 0.19 -17.24 -0.06
CA GLU A 136 -0.89 -16.30 -0.32
C GLU A 136 -0.85 -15.10 0.61
N GLY A 137 -1.62 -14.07 0.26
CA GLY A 137 -1.71 -12.86 1.05
C GLY A 137 -2.45 -11.76 0.32
N TYR A 138 -2.30 -10.54 0.83
CA TYR A 138 -2.85 -9.37 0.17
C TYR A 138 -1.97 -8.14 0.30
N ILE A 139 -2.10 -7.25 -0.68
CA ILE A 139 -1.49 -5.93 -0.69
C ILE A 139 -2.63 -4.93 -0.53
N ALA A 140 -2.65 -4.23 0.59
CA ALA A 140 -3.60 -3.16 0.86
C ALA A 140 -3.00 -1.82 0.41
N ILE A 141 -3.66 -1.13 -0.50
CA ILE A 141 -3.26 0.21 -0.95
C ILE A 141 -4.37 1.19 -0.61
N GLU A 142 -4.03 2.27 0.10
CA GLU A 142 -4.98 3.32 0.48
C GLU A 142 -5.64 3.91 -0.78
N ASN A 143 -6.97 4.00 -0.76
CA ASN A 143 -7.77 4.48 -1.86
C ASN A 143 -7.92 6.01 -1.83
N ILE A 144 -6.86 6.72 -2.18
CA ILE A 144 -6.88 8.19 -2.20
C ILE A 144 -7.36 8.77 -3.55
N ALA A 145 -7.18 8.02 -4.64
CA ALA A 145 -7.41 8.49 -6.01
C ALA A 145 -8.76 8.06 -6.61
N ASN A 146 -9.69 7.60 -5.76
CA ASN A 146 -11.05 7.18 -6.11
C ASN A 146 -11.09 6.03 -7.14
N TRP A 147 -10.82 4.81 -6.63
CA TRP A 147 -10.86 3.51 -7.31
C TRP A 147 -12.05 3.30 -8.27
N GLU A 148 -13.23 3.84 -7.94
CA GLU A 148 -14.46 3.65 -8.75
C GLU A 148 -14.32 4.19 -10.18
N ARG A 149 -13.39 5.10 -10.44
CA ARG A 149 -13.13 5.65 -11.77
C ARG A 149 -12.14 4.83 -12.59
N ALA A 150 -11.53 3.79 -12.01
CA ALA A 150 -10.49 2.99 -12.65
C ALA A 150 -11.03 1.63 -13.14
N ASP A 151 -10.53 1.20 -14.29
CA ASP A 151 -10.78 -0.14 -14.81
C ASP A 151 -10.04 -1.17 -13.95
N ARG A 152 -10.81 -1.86 -13.10
CA ARG A 152 -10.31 -2.81 -12.09
C ARG A 152 -9.38 -3.87 -12.69
N GLU A 153 -9.72 -4.41 -13.86
CA GLU A 153 -8.94 -5.48 -14.50
C GLU A 153 -7.56 -4.97 -14.92
N LYS A 154 -7.50 -3.78 -15.51
CA LYS A 154 -6.22 -3.12 -15.85
C LYS A 154 -5.38 -2.84 -14.61
N PHE A 155 -6.03 -2.64 -13.48
CA PHE A 155 -5.34 -2.35 -12.23
C PHE A 155 -4.71 -3.59 -11.61
N GLU A 156 -5.48 -4.67 -11.50
CA GLU A 156 -4.99 -5.98 -11.07
C GLU A 156 -3.79 -6.42 -11.94
N GLN A 157 -3.86 -6.23 -13.27
CA GLN A 157 -2.75 -6.50 -14.19
C GLN A 157 -1.49 -5.68 -13.88
N ARG A 158 -1.63 -4.38 -13.59
CA ARG A 158 -0.48 -3.51 -13.26
C ARG A 158 0.17 -3.90 -11.94
N VAL A 159 -0.63 -4.20 -10.92
CA VAL A 159 -0.12 -4.67 -9.62
C VAL A 159 0.58 -6.02 -9.80
N SER A 160 0.00 -6.93 -10.59
CA SER A 160 0.64 -8.21 -10.93
C SER A 160 1.94 -8.01 -11.70
N GLY A 161 2.02 -7.03 -12.60
CA GLY A 161 3.24 -6.68 -13.33
C GLY A 161 4.38 -6.18 -12.42
N ILE A 162 4.05 -5.45 -11.35
CA ILE A 162 5.03 -5.03 -10.34
C ILE A 162 5.62 -6.25 -9.61
N LEU A 163 4.77 -7.24 -9.25
CA LEU A 163 5.22 -8.48 -8.62
C LEU A 163 6.08 -9.31 -9.57
N ALA A 164 5.64 -9.49 -10.81
CA ALA A 164 6.31 -10.31 -11.81
C ALA A 164 7.75 -9.87 -12.12
N GLY A 165 8.12 -8.62 -11.87
CA GLY A 165 9.49 -8.15 -12.07
C GLY A 165 10.53 -8.81 -11.14
N LYS A 166 10.20 -9.04 -9.86
CA LYS A 166 11.14 -9.58 -8.85
C LYS A 166 10.65 -10.83 -8.13
N HIS A 167 9.35 -11.05 -8.12
CA HIS A 167 8.69 -12.16 -7.46
C HIS A 167 7.68 -12.80 -8.42
N GLN A 168 8.18 -13.37 -9.51
CA GLN A 168 7.40 -14.00 -10.59
C GLN A 168 6.42 -15.08 -10.12
N ARG A 169 6.69 -15.68 -8.96
CA ARG A 169 5.80 -16.68 -8.38
C ARG A 169 4.46 -16.09 -7.94
N PHE A 170 4.38 -14.81 -7.59
CA PHE A 170 3.15 -14.21 -7.10
C PHE A 170 2.37 -13.52 -8.22
N ALA A 171 1.08 -13.83 -8.33
CA ALA A 171 0.16 -13.13 -9.21
C ALA A 171 -1.08 -12.66 -8.47
N ILE A 172 -1.65 -11.52 -8.90
CA ILE A 172 -2.91 -11.01 -8.36
C ILE A 172 -4.06 -11.88 -8.87
N VAL A 173 -4.95 -12.27 -7.97
CA VAL A 173 -6.11 -13.14 -8.26
C VAL A 173 -7.43 -12.45 -8.14
N ASN A 174 -7.49 -11.45 -7.28
CA ASN A 174 -8.70 -10.74 -6.97
C ASN A 174 -8.35 -9.40 -6.32
N SER A 175 -9.28 -8.46 -6.40
CA SER A 175 -9.24 -7.24 -5.60
C SER A 175 -10.60 -6.92 -4.99
N GLU A 176 -10.62 -6.24 -3.86
CA GLU A 176 -11.85 -5.72 -3.27
C GLU A 176 -11.58 -4.44 -2.48
N LEU A 177 -12.63 -3.63 -2.31
CA LEU A 177 -12.57 -2.47 -1.43
C LEU A 177 -12.89 -2.89 0.00
N THR A 178 -12.17 -2.31 0.96
CA THR A 178 -12.50 -2.46 2.38
C THR A 178 -13.80 -1.73 2.71
N ALA A 179 -14.41 -2.08 3.84
CA ALA A 179 -15.56 -1.33 4.36
C ALA A 179 -15.21 0.16 4.52
N GLY A 180 -16.01 1.03 3.92
CA GLY A 180 -15.76 2.48 3.88
C GLY A 180 -14.79 2.94 2.79
N ASP A 181 -14.49 2.07 1.81
CA ASP A 181 -13.72 2.35 0.59
C ASP A 181 -12.35 2.99 0.82
N SER A 182 -11.78 2.77 2.00
CA SER A 182 -10.53 3.41 2.45
C SER A 182 -9.28 2.74 1.89
N TYR A 183 -9.35 1.44 1.60
CA TYR A 183 -8.28 0.64 1.03
C TYR A 183 -8.80 -0.27 -0.08
N ILE A 184 -7.94 -0.51 -1.06
CA ILE A 184 -8.10 -1.57 -2.05
C ILE A 184 -7.19 -2.72 -1.64
N LEU A 185 -7.76 -3.90 -1.43
CA LEU A 185 -7.04 -5.13 -1.18
C LEU A 185 -6.79 -5.84 -2.50
N PHE A 186 -5.53 -6.16 -2.78
CA PHE A 186 -5.13 -7.01 -3.91
C PHE A 186 -4.68 -8.36 -3.36
N TYR A 187 -5.52 -9.37 -3.50
CA TYR A 187 -5.17 -10.74 -3.13
C TYR A 187 -4.21 -11.32 -4.14
N PHE A 188 -3.17 -11.98 -3.64
CA PHE A 188 -2.20 -12.67 -4.46
C PHE A 188 -1.97 -14.08 -3.95
N GLU A 189 -1.53 -14.95 -4.85
CA GLU A 189 -1.08 -16.29 -4.50
C GLU A 189 0.13 -16.69 -5.34
N ASP A 190 0.84 -17.73 -4.89
CA ASP A 190 1.98 -18.34 -5.56
C ASP A 190 1.52 -19.20 -6.73
N THR A 191 1.53 -18.69 -7.95
CA THR A 191 1.08 -19.41 -9.15
C THR A 191 2.03 -20.51 -9.64
N LEU A 192 3.27 -20.58 -9.14
CA LEU A 192 4.23 -21.61 -9.54
C LEU A 192 4.08 -22.88 -8.70
N THR A 193 3.66 -22.74 -7.44
CA THR A 193 3.44 -23.87 -6.53
C THR A 193 1.97 -24.06 -6.14
N SER A 194 1.10 -23.11 -6.48
CA SER A 194 -0.35 -23.20 -6.24
C SER A 194 -0.95 -24.38 -6.97
N GLN A 195 -1.86 -25.04 -6.27
CA GLN A 195 -2.57 -26.22 -6.69
C GLN A 195 -3.76 -25.90 -7.62
N ARG A 196 -3.64 -24.87 -8.46
CA ARG A 196 -4.75 -24.45 -9.34
C ARG A 196 -5.14 -25.55 -10.31
N LEU A 197 -6.44 -25.85 -10.32
CA LEU A 197 -7.06 -26.61 -11.39
C LEU A 197 -7.21 -25.70 -12.63
N HIS A 198 -6.29 -25.83 -13.58
CA HIS A 198 -6.35 -25.12 -14.86
C HIS A 198 -7.03 -25.98 -15.92
N VAL A 199 -8.33 -25.75 -16.15
CA VAL A 199 -9.06 -26.36 -17.27
C VAL A 199 -9.09 -25.37 -18.43
N LYS A 200 -8.45 -25.72 -19.56
CA LYS A 200 -8.49 -24.90 -20.77
C LYS A 200 -9.84 -25.10 -21.46
N ASP A 201 -10.31 -24.13 -22.24
CA ASP A 201 -11.58 -24.27 -23.00
C ASP A 201 -11.35 -25.10 -24.28
N ASN A 202 -10.94 -26.36 -24.09
CA ASN A 202 -10.76 -27.38 -25.11
C ASN A 202 -11.14 -28.74 -24.51
N THR A 203 -11.93 -29.53 -25.23
CA THR A 203 -12.36 -30.88 -24.83
C THR A 203 -11.19 -31.82 -24.52
N GLU A 204 -10.05 -31.61 -25.18
CA GLU A 204 -8.80 -32.35 -24.93
C GLU A 204 -8.16 -32.02 -23.57
N SER A 205 -8.38 -30.82 -23.02
CA SER A 205 -7.70 -30.36 -21.80
C SER A 205 -8.14 -31.09 -20.53
N LEU A 206 -9.33 -31.70 -20.56
CA LEU A 206 -9.82 -32.54 -19.48
C LEU A 206 -9.06 -33.86 -19.38
N LYS A 207 -8.40 -34.31 -20.46
CA LYS A 207 -7.62 -35.57 -20.48
C LYS A 207 -6.51 -35.59 -19.44
N GLU A 208 -5.90 -34.44 -19.13
CA GLU A 208 -4.85 -34.31 -18.11
C GLU A 208 -5.38 -34.60 -16.68
N PHE A 209 -6.70 -34.54 -16.47
CA PHE A 209 -7.38 -34.80 -15.21
C PHE A 209 -8.14 -36.13 -15.17
N ILE A 210 -8.17 -36.87 -16.29
CA ILE A 210 -8.76 -38.20 -16.37
C ILE A 210 -7.82 -39.17 -15.66
N SER A 211 -8.27 -39.69 -14.52
CA SER A 211 -7.66 -40.84 -13.88
C SER A 211 -7.97 -42.10 -14.69
N ASP A 212 -7.09 -43.11 -14.65
CA ASP A 212 -7.40 -44.46 -15.15
C ASP A 212 -8.70 -45.01 -14.54
N ASN A 213 -9.04 -44.55 -13.32
CA ASN A 213 -10.35 -44.76 -12.76
C ASN A 213 -11.36 -43.77 -13.35
N LYS A 214 -12.29 -44.29 -14.17
CA LYS A 214 -13.44 -43.56 -14.76
C LYS A 214 -14.35 -42.87 -13.75
N HIS A 215 -14.24 -43.20 -12.48
CA HIS A 215 -14.98 -42.58 -11.38
C HIS A 215 -14.19 -41.51 -10.63
N ALA A 216 -12.92 -41.26 -10.98
CA ALA A 216 -12.04 -40.35 -10.27
C ALA A 216 -11.69 -39.10 -11.10
N ILE A 217 -11.83 -37.93 -10.48
CA ILE A 217 -11.38 -36.64 -11.02
C ILE A 217 -10.27 -36.11 -10.12
N ARG A 218 -9.07 -35.92 -10.69
CA ARG A 218 -7.97 -35.28 -9.96
C ARG A 218 -8.20 -33.77 -9.95
N LEU A 219 -8.49 -33.20 -8.78
CA LEU A 219 -8.73 -31.77 -8.59
C LEU A 219 -7.46 -30.99 -8.24
N SER A 220 -6.51 -31.63 -7.55
CA SER A 220 -5.16 -31.11 -7.33
C SER A 220 -4.15 -32.26 -7.14
N LYS A 221 -2.87 -31.94 -6.89
CA LYS A 221 -1.80 -32.94 -6.68
C LYS A 221 -2.17 -33.97 -5.62
N ASP A 222 -2.78 -33.51 -4.52
CA ASP A 222 -3.12 -34.33 -3.36
C ASP A 222 -4.64 -34.42 -3.14
N LEU A 223 -5.45 -33.98 -4.11
CA LEU A 223 -6.91 -34.00 -4.06
C LEU A 223 -7.48 -34.74 -5.26
N ILE A 224 -7.98 -35.96 -5.03
CA ILE A 224 -8.69 -36.75 -6.02
C ILE A 224 -10.10 -37.00 -5.47
N TRP A 225 -11.11 -36.59 -6.24
CA TRP A 225 -12.50 -36.86 -5.92
C TRP A 225 -12.95 -38.14 -6.63
N TYR A 226 -13.61 -39.02 -5.89
CA TYR A 226 -14.09 -40.33 -6.34
C TYR A 226 -15.63 -40.35 -6.31
N SER A 227 -16.25 -40.29 -7.49
CA SER A 227 -17.71 -40.30 -7.68
C SER A 227 -18.39 -41.60 -7.25
N ASP A 228 -17.64 -42.72 -7.23
CA ASP A 228 -18.07 -44.04 -6.78
C ASP A 228 -18.08 -44.18 -5.25
N ILE A 229 -17.39 -43.29 -4.53
CA ILE A 229 -17.35 -43.27 -3.06
C ILE A 229 -18.20 -42.12 -2.52
N THR A 230 -18.01 -40.92 -3.06
CA THR A 230 -18.72 -39.69 -2.64
C THR A 230 -19.41 -39.08 -3.87
N PRO A 231 -20.63 -39.52 -4.21
CA PRO A 231 -21.28 -39.14 -5.47
C PRO A 231 -21.68 -37.66 -5.53
N MET A 232 -21.74 -36.98 -4.38
CA MET A 232 -22.12 -35.56 -4.31
C MET A 232 -20.87 -34.67 -4.24
N MET A 233 -20.82 -33.65 -5.10
CA MET A 233 -19.83 -32.57 -5.06
C MET A 233 -20.57 -31.23 -5.04
N SER A 234 -20.19 -30.33 -4.14
CA SER A 234 -20.64 -28.93 -4.15
C SER A 234 -19.48 -28.03 -4.53
N ILE A 235 -19.67 -27.23 -5.59
CA ILE A 235 -18.68 -26.25 -6.06
C ILE A 235 -19.07 -24.88 -5.52
N ILE A 236 -18.34 -24.41 -4.51
CA ILE A 236 -18.51 -23.06 -3.97
C ILE A 236 -17.48 -22.15 -4.65
N ALA A 237 -17.96 -21.19 -5.42
CA ALA A 237 -17.10 -20.19 -6.02
C ALA A 237 -17.81 -18.83 -6.14
N ARG A 238 -17.03 -17.75 -6.09
CA ARG A 238 -17.52 -16.37 -6.28
C ARG A 238 -18.18 -16.20 -7.67
N THR A 239 -18.98 -15.15 -7.84
CA THR A 239 -19.58 -14.80 -9.13
C THR A 239 -18.48 -14.59 -10.18
N ARG A 240 -18.66 -15.12 -11.40
CA ARG A 240 -17.67 -15.13 -12.50
C ARG A 240 -16.38 -15.96 -12.29
N ALA A 241 -16.28 -16.75 -11.23
CA ALA A 241 -15.15 -17.68 -11.02
C ALA A 241 -15.20 -18.96 -11.89
N GLY A 242 -16.02 -19.01 -12.94
CA GLY A 242 -16.11 -20.18 -13.82
C GLY A 242 -16.82 -21.42 -13.27
N LYS A 243 -17.46 -21.37 -12.08
CA LYS A 243 -18.16 -22.53 -11.49
C LYS A 243 -19.19 -23.19 -12.42
N SER A 244 -19.91 -22.39 -13.23
CA SER A 244 -20.90 -22.89 -14.19
C SER A 244 -20.26 -23.61 -15.37
N VAL A 245 -19.03 -23.24 -15.75
CA VAL A 245 -18.27 -23.95 -16.79
C VAL A 245 -17.75 -25.27 -16.23
N LEU A 246 -17.26 -25.26 -14.99
CA LEU A 246 -16.74 -26.44 -14.30
C LEU A 246 -17.82 -27.50 -14.01
N ALA A 247 -19.03 -27.07 -13.61
CA ALA A 247 -20.16 -27.97 -13.35
C ALA A 247 -20.79 -28.55 -14.62
N GLY A 248 -20.33 -28.16 -15.81
CA GLY A 248 -20.86 -28.55 -17.11
C GLY A 248 -21.64 -27.43 -17.78
N ARG A 249 -21.41 -27.21 -19.08
CA ARG A 249 -22.24 -26.32 -19.90
C ARG A 249 -23.67 -26.88 -19.87
N TYR A 250 -24.62 -26.16 -19.28
CA TYR A 250 -26.03 -26.40 -19.55
C TYR A 250 -26.25 -26.19 -21.05
N HIS A 251 -26.42 -27.28 -21.81
CA HIS A 251 -26.97 -27.18 -23.16
C HIS A 251 -28.43 -26.76 -23.01
N GLY A 252 -28.68 -25.48 -23.26
CA GLY A 252 -29.97 -24.98 -23.74
C GLY A 252 -29.87 -24.82 -25.25
#